data_AF-A0A5N4EI59-F1
#
_entry.id   AF-A0A5N4EI59-F1
#
_cell.length_a   1.000
_cell.length_b   1.000
_cell.length_c   1.000
_cell.angle_alpha   90.00
_cell.angle_beta   90.00
_cell.angle_gamma   90.00
#
_symmetry.space_group_name_H-M   'P 1'
#
loop_
_entity.id
_entity.type
_entity.pdbx_description
1 polymer ?
#
loop_
_entity_poly.entity_id
_entity_poly.type
_entity_poly.pdbx_seq_one_letter_code
_entity_poly.pdbx_strand_id
1 'polypeptide(L)'
;MLEPWKVIHKDGNASGTTVPEALDGILPPTHPADKPFCLSLQDIYNIDGIASSKALPWDYVCFNVKKVSVKDVHHSNMAGDGKNDPPVEEADFLTILNYPGQISTGYTPV
;
A
#
# COMPACT_ATOMS: atom_id res chain seq x y z
N MET A 1 18.67 -20.01 -28.28
CA MET A 1 18.82 -20.43 -26.87
C MET A 1 18.82 -19.18 -26.04
N LEU A 2 17.97 -19.11 -25.03
CA LEU A 2 18.05 -18.04 -24.03
C LEU A 2 19.22 -18.35 -23.09
N GLU A 3 19.97 -17.32 -22.70
CA GLU A 3 21.05 -17.49 -21.73
C GLU A 3 20.47 -17.94 -20.38
N PRO A 4 21.10 -18.90 -19.69
CA PRO A 4 20.66 -19.34 -18.36
C PRO A 4 20.75 -18.17 -17.39
N TRP A 5 19.69 -17.97 -16.61
CA TRP A 5 19.61 -16.91 -15.62
C TRP A 5 19.72 -17.49 -14.21
N LYS A 6 20.27 -16.70 -13.29
CA LYS A 6 20.40 -17.06 -11.87
C LYS A 6 20.09 -15.83 -11.03
N VAL A 7 19.14 -15.96 -10.11
CA VAL A 7 18.78 -14.92 -9.14
C VAL A 7 19.04 -15.43 -7.74
N ILE A 8 19.82 -14.66 -6.98
CA ILE A 8 20.14 -14.93 -5.58
C ILE A 8 19.24 -14.01 -4.74
N HIS A 9 18.18 -14.56 -4.13
CA HIS A 9 17.45 -13.86 -3.08
C HIS A 9 17.96 -14.26 -1.70
N LYS A 10 17.69 -13.40 -0.71
CA LYS A 10 17.95 -13.71 0.71
C LYS A 10 17.13 -14.93 1.20
N ASP A 11 15.97 -15.15 0.58
CA ASP A 11 14.99 -16.16 0.99
C ASP A 11 14.97 -17.40 0.07
N GLY A 12 15.83 -17.44 -0.96
CA GLY A 12 15.96 -18.58 -1.88
C GLY A 12 16.67 -18.25 -3.19
N ASN A 13 17.51 -19.15 -3.71
CA ASN A 13 18.14 -18.98 -5.02
C ASN A 13 17.30 -19.65 -6.12
N ALA A 14 17.07 -18.96 -7.22
CA ALA A 14 16.34 -19.47 -8.39
C ALA A 14 17.26 -19.46 -9.63
N SER A 15 17.10 -20.45 -10.51
CA SER A 15 17.81 -20.52 -11.78
C SER A 15 16.97 -21.22 -12.83
N GLY A 16 17.04 -20.77 -14.08
CA GLY A 16 16.27 -21.36 -15.17
C GLY A 16 16.80 -20.96 -16.54
N THR A 17 16.20 -21.52 -17.57
CA THR A 17 16.52 -21.23 -18.98
C THR A 17 15.31 -20.77 -19.76
N THR A 18 14.11 -20.94 -19.20
CA THR A 18 12.84 -20.60 -19.83
C THR A 18 12.12 -19.49 -19.07
N VAL A 19 11.23 -18.77 -19.77
CA VAL A 19 10.41 -17.69 -19.19
C VAL A 19 9.42 -18.19 -18.13
N PRO A 20 8.74 -19.35 -18.28
CA PRO A 20 7.87 -19.86 -17.24
C PRO A 20 8.62 -20.17 -15.93
N GLU A 21 9.81 -20.75 -16.00
CA GLU A 21 10.67 -20.99 -14.83
C GLU A 21 11.04 -19.66 -14.14
N ALA A 22 11.19 -18.57 -14.91
CA ALA A 22 11.45 -17.24 -14.35
C ALA A 22 10.24 -16.65 -13.64
N LEU A 23 9.03 -16.89 -14.15
CA LEU A 23 7.79 -16.47 -13.49
C LEU A 23 7.52 -17.27 -12.22
N ASP A 24 7.75 -18.58 -12.25
CA ASP A 24 7.62 -19.46 -11.07
C ASP A 24 8.70 -19.16 -10.00
N GLY A 25 9.84 -18.59 -10.43
CA GLY A 25 10.90 -18.11 -9.54
C GLY A 25 10.59 -16.80 -8.83
N ILE A 26 9.50 -16.11 -9.18
CA ILE A 26 9.09 -14.89 -8.48
C ILE A 26 8.51 -15.29 -7.11
N LEU A 27 9.20 -14.90 -6.04
CA LEU A 27 8.71 -15.10 -4.69
C LEU A 27 7.39 -14.32 -4.49
N PRO A 28 6.37 -14.91 -3.84
CA PRO A 28 5.17 -14.17 -3.51
C PRO A 28 5.52 -13.01 -2.57
N PRO A 29 4.84 -11.86 -2.70
CA PRO A 29 5.11 -10.71 -1.84
C PRO A 29 4.88 -11.10 -0.38
N THR A 30 5.81 -10.70 0.49
CA THR A 30 5.68 -10.95 1.92
C THR A 30 4.44 -10.25 2.44
N HIS A 31 3.56 -11.01 3.09
CA HIS A 31 2.37 -10.46 3.71
C HIS A 31 2.80 -9.50 4.84
N PRO A 32 2.33 -8.23 4.83
CA PRO A 32 2.79 -7.21 5.78
C PRO A 32 2.09 -7.34 7.15
N ALA A 33 2.06 -8.54 7.74
CA ALA A 33 1.42 -8.77 9.05
C ALA A 33 2.16 -8.05 10.19
N ASP A 34 3.48 -7.92 10.08
CA ASP A 34 4.32 -7.33 11.12
C ASP A 34 4.46 -5.80 10.98
N LYS A 35 3.90 -5.22 9.91
CA LYS A 35 3.91 -3.78 9.68
C LYS A 35 2.78 -3.10 10.47
N PRO A 36 2.96 -1.83 10.86
CA PRO A 36 1.90 -1.06 11.52
C PRO A 36 0.64 -1.01 10.64
N PHE A 37 -0.52 -0.98 11.31
CA PHE A 37 -1.81 -0.95 10.64
C PHE A 37 -2.02 0.40 9.96
N CYS A 38 -2.24 0.37 8.65
CA CYS A 38 -2.59 1.54 7.85
C CYS A 38 -3.69 1.15 6.84
N LEU A 39 -4.81 1.86 6.87
CA LEU A 39 -5.97 1.60 6.02
C LEU A 39 -6.45 2.91 5.37
N SER A 40 -6.41 2.95 4.04
CA SER A 40 -6.98 4.06 3.26
C SER A 40 -8.50 3.97 3.21
N LEU A 41 -9.18 5.05 3.56
CA LEU A 41 -10.64 5.10 3.57
C LEU A 41 -11.21 5.31 2.17
N GLN A 42 -12.01 4.35 1.71
CA GLN A 42 -12.67 4.40 0.40
C GLN A 42 -14.02 5.12 0.51
N ASP A 43 -14.92 4.61 1.33
CA ASP A 43 -16.25 5.19 1.50
C ASP A 43 -16.59 5.37 2.98
N ILE A 44 -17.38 6.39 3.29
CA ILE A 44 -17.75 6.77 4.66
C ILE A 44 -19.27 6.93 4.69
N TYR A 45 -19.90 6.21 5.63
CA TYR A 45 -21.35 6.21 5.78
C TYR A 45 -21.74 6.37 7.25
N ASN A 46 -22.88 7.02 7.50
CA ASN A 46 -23.50 7.04 8.82
C ASN A 46 -24.46 5.85 8.94
N ILE A 47 -24.00 4.76 9.54
CA ILE A 47 -24.79 3.53 9.68
C ILE A 47 -24.78 3.06 11.14
N ASP A 48 -25.95 2.58 11.60
CA ASP A 48 -26.08 1.88 12.87
C ASP A 48 -25.84 0.39 12.62
N GLY A 49 -24.72 -0.16 13.09
CA GLY A 49 -24.39 -1.56 12.83
C GLY A 49 -23.11 -2.08 13.48
N ILE A 50 -22.91 -3.40 13.35
CA ILE A 50 -21.77 -4.15 13.88
C ILE A 50 -20.73 -4.32 12.75
N ALA A 51 -19.48 -3.97 13.06
CA ALA A 51 -18.34 -4.11 12.15
C ALA A 51 -17.68 -5.49 12.25
N SER A 52 -16.80 -5.81 11.29
CA SER A 52 -15.98 -7.03 11.36
C SER A 52 -15.10 -7.07 12.62
N SER A 53 -14.93 -8.26 13.22
CA SER A 53 -14.18 -8.44 14.47
C SER A 53 -12.66 -8.46 14.27
N LYS A 54 -12.18 -8.79 13.07
CA LYS A 54 -10.76 -8.78 12.69
C LYS A 54 -10.62 -8.61 11.18
N ALA A 55 -9.61 -7.86 10.78
CA ALA A 55 -9.19 -7.72 9.39
C ALA A 55 -7.74 -8.24 9.27
N LEU A 56 -7.44 -8.92 8.18
CA LEU A 56 -6.06 -9.18 7.76
C LEU A 56 -5.67 -8.14 6.70
N PRO A 57 -4.37 -7.85 6.53
CA PRO A 57 -3.90 -7.10 5.38
C PRO A 57 -4.49 -7.66 4.08
N TRP A 58 -4.88 -6.75 3.19
CA TRP A 58 -5.56 -7.01 1.90
C TRP A 58 -7.07 -7.25 1.95
N ASP A 59 -7.69 -7.34 3.13
CA ASP A 59 -9.15 -7.44 3.23
C ASP A 59 -9.83 -6.09 2.93
N TYR A 60 -10.93 -6.13 2.16
CA TYR A 60 -11.87 -5.00 2.05
C TYR A 60 -12.82 -5.04 3.24
N VAL A 61 -12.71 -4.08 4.15
CA VAL A 61 -13.42 -4.11 5.43
C VAL A 61 -14.21 -2.85 5.70
N CYS A 62 -15.37 -3.03 6.35
CA CYS A 62 -16.12 -1.96 6.99
C CYS A 62 -15.85 -2.01 8.50
N PHE A 63 -15.48 -0.86 9.07
CA PHE A 63 -15.29 -0.71 10.50
C PHE A 63 -16.05 0.51 11.04
N ASN A 64 -16.47 0.44 12.30
CA ASN A 64 -17.25 1.49 12.93
C ASN A 64 -16.38 2.24 13.96
N VAL A 65 -16.42 3.57 13.93
CA VAL A 65 -15.68 4.45 14.83
C VAL A 65 -16.67 5.30 15.61
N LYS A 66 -16.53 5.33 16.94
CA LYS A 66 -17.35 6.18 17.81
C LYS A 66 -16.69 7.55 17.97
N LYS A 67 -17.51 8.60 18.14
CA LYS A 67 -17.09 9.98 18.41
C LYS A 67 -16.34 10.67 17.25
N VAL A 68 -16.53 10.20 16.01
CA VAL A 68 -16.04 10.87 14.80
C VAL A 68 -17.23 11.18 13.90
N SER A 69 -17.31 12.40 13.39
CA SER A 69 -18.36 12.82 12.46
C SER A 69 -17.96 12.45 11.03
N VAL A 70 -18.94 12.05 10.21
CA VAL A 70 -18.73 11.82 8.76
C VAL A 70 -18.24 13.09 8.04
N LYS A 71 -18.48 14.28 8.61
CA LYS A 71 -18.01 15.55 8.06
C LYS A 71 -16.52 15.80 8.25
N ASP A 72 -15.90 15.15 9.23
CA ASP A 72 -14.49 15.35 9.59
C ASP A 72 -13.57 14.33 8.89
N VAL A 73 -14.15 13.39 8.16
CA VAL A 73 -13.44 12.32 7.46
C VAL A 73 -13.72 12.45 5.97
N HIS A 74 -12.66 12.36 5.17
CA HIS A 74 -12.75 12.43 3.72
C HIS A 74 -12.24 11.15 3.08
N HIS A 75 -12.66 10.95 1.82
CA HIS A 75 -12.09 9.91 0.97
C HIS A 75 -10.56 10.05 0.92
N SER A 76 -9.85 8.93 0.88
CA SER A 76 -8.39 8.85 0.91
C SER A 76 -7.70 9.24 2.23
N ASN A 77 -8.44 9.59 3.29
CA ASN A 77 -7.84 9.69 4.63
C ASN A 77 -7.24 8.33 5.04
N MET A 78 -6.17 8.38 5.83
CA MET A 78 -5.50 7.18 6.35
C MET A 78 -5.90 6.95 7.81
N ALA A 79 -6.35 5.73 8.13
CA ALA A 79 -6.57 5.27 9.49
C ALA A 79 -5.42 4.36 9.93
N GLY A 80 -4.93 4.52 11.17
CA GLY A 80 -3.88 3.68 11.73
C GLY A 80 -3.92 3.58 13.25
N ASP A 81 -3.03 2.79 13.82
CA ASP A 81 -2.92 2.63 15.28
C ASP A 81 -2.19 3.84 15.91
N GLY A 82 -2.87 4.55 16.81
CA GLY A 82 -2.31 5.69 17.53
C GLY A 82 -1.06 5.37 18.37
N LYS A 83 -0.82 4.11 18.73
CA LYS A 83 0.32 3.69 19.57
C LYS A 83 1.46 3.05 18.80
N ASN A 84 1.23 2.65 17.55
CA ASN A 84 2.18 1.91 16.75
C ASN A 84 2.30 2.57 15.38
N ASP A 85 3.15 3.60 15.33
CA ASP A 85 3.47 4.39 14.12
C ASP A 85 2.22 4.98 13.43
N PRO A 86 1.56 5.98 14.06
CA PRO A 86 0.35 6.57 13.51
C PRO A 86 0.62 7.29 12.19
N PRO A 87 -0.34 7.29 11.25
CA PRO A 87 -0.21 8.02 10.01
C PRO A 87 -0.09 9.52 10.29
N VAL A 88 0.95 10.13 9.72
CA VAL A 88 1.23 11.56 9.80
C VAL A 88 1.06 12.20 8.43
N GLU A 89 0.66 13.46 8.42
CA GLU A 89 0.63 14.24 7.17
C GLU A 89 2.07 14.50 6.71
N GLU A 90 2.38 14.11 5.48
CA GLU A 90 3.67 14.40 4.87
C GLU A 90 3.53 15.64 4.00
N ALA A 91 4.45 16.60 4.19
CA ALA A 91 4.32 17.92 3.56
C ALA A 91 4.65 17.89 2.07
N ASP A 92 5.70 17.18 1.66
CA ASP A 92 6.16 17.18 0.26
C ASP A 92 6.92 15.89 -0.09
N PHE A 93 6.36 15.09 -1.00
CA PHE A 93 7.07 13.99 -1.65
C PHE A 93 6.89 14.09 -3.18
N LEU A 94 8.00 14.14 -3.91
CA LEU A 94 7.98 14.26 -5.38
C LEU A 94 8.97 13.29 -6.01
N THR A 95 8.46 12.37 -6.82
CA THR A 95 9.29 11.56 -7.73
C THR A 95 8.91 11.91 -9.17
N ILE A 96 9.88 12.43 -9.92
CA ILE A 96 9.69 12.85 -11.32
C ILE A 96 9.96 11.63 -12.22
N LEU A 97 8.93 11.15 -12.92
CA LEU A 97 9.10 10.18 -14.01
C LEU A 97 9.72 10.85 -15.24
N ASN A 98 10.19 10.05 -16.20
CA ASN A 98 10.76 10.58 -17.45
C ASN A 98 9.77 11.54 -18.13
N TYR A 99 10.02 12.83 -18.01
CA TYR A 99 9.16 13.91 -18.48
C TYR A 99 9.97 14.82 -19.40
N PRO A 100 9.52 15.07 -20.64
CA PRO A 100 10.30 15.82 -21.63
C PRO A 100 10.35 17.33 -21.35
N GLY A 101 9.55 17.83 -20.40
CA GLY A 101 9.52 19.25 -20.02
C GLY A 101 10.39 19.56 -18.81
N GLN A 102 10.63 20.86 -18.60
CA GLN A 102 11.35 21.35 -17.42
C GLN A 102 10.34 21.68 -16.31
N ILE A 103 10.58 21.16 -15.10
CA ILE A 103 9.82 21.51 -13.89
C ILE A 103 10.64 22.55 -13.13
N SER A 104 10.05 23.70 -12.82
CA SER A 104 10.67 24.77 -12.04
C SER A 104 9.94 24.97 -10.71
N THR A 105 10.60 25.64 -9.77
CA THR A 105 10.01 26.03 -8.49
C THR A 105 8.68 26.78 -8.71
N GLY A 106 7.62 26.35 -8.03
CA GLY A 106 6.27 26.91 -8.18
C GLY A 106 5.39 26.22 -9.23
N TYR A 107 5.85 25.10 -9.82
CA TYR A 107 4.98 24.26 -10.65
C TYR A 107 3.92 23.55 -9.79
N THR A 108 2.65 23.85 -10.03
CA THR A 108 1.50 23.27 -9.32
C THR A 108 0.72 22.35 -10.28
N PRO A 109 0.95 21.02 -10.26
CA PRO A 109 0.13 20.07 -11.01
C PRO A 109 -1.27 19.95 -10.37
N VAL A 110 -2.23 19.43 -11.15
CA VAL A 110 -3.62 19.16 -10.71
C VAL A 110 -3.70 17.86 -9.92
#